data_AF-A0AAD9URJ8-F1
#
_entry.id   AF-A0AAD9URJ8-F1
#
_cell.length_a   1.000
_cell.length_b   1.000
_cell.length_c   1.000
_cell.angle_alpha   90.00
_cell.angle_beta   90.00
_cell.angle_gamma   90.00
#
_symmetry.space_group_name_H-M   'P 1'
#
loop_
_entity.id
_entity.type
_entity.pdbx_description
1 polymer ?
#
loop_
_entity_poly.entity_id
_entity_poly.type
_entity_poly.pdbx_seq_one_letter_code
_entity_poly.pdbx_strand_id
1 'polypeptide(L)'
;MFTNHEGKKSIEVAVDDPTIHTVNYSWLFDQMAKGIKENVKVPEFVDGMTGDFGTTTPVQKIVSQITLMCSMKKFFFFGHRCGCGIPAVEMLGNEEDWRKLTSKLKVLRTQLKPIQNDLHLRAGWWDIVQKVLDNLLETYQGKPDQKWWSHIMDYQEEYASGMFPTGKNYIRGWITEFLEGASRHSSLFEHKDFSTGLVTVPLNLKHPSGAQDTAALAAGMLGFTVHRTDTSNEVTVQPFQGWALMLANDSPFL
;
A
#
# COMPACT_ATOMS: atom_id res chain seq x y z
N MET A 1 -9.05 -44.11 3.69
CA MET A 1 -8.84 -42.88 2.89
C MET A 1 -7.47 -42.32 3.20
N PHE A 2 -6.71 -41.88 2.20
CA PHE A 2 -5.32 -41.41 2.37
C PHE A 2 -5.23 -40.03 3.06
N THR A 3 -6.24 -39.18 2.87
CA THR A 3 -6.35 -37.82 3.44
C THR A 3 -7.48 -37.72 4.48
N ASN A 4 -7.52 -36.60 5.22
CA ASN A 4 -8.56 -36.23 6.19
C ASN A 4 -9.79 -35.52 5.59
N HIS A 5 -9.86 -35.42 4.27
CA HIS A 5 -10.94 -34.76 3.54
C HIS A 5 -11.34 -35.59 2.31
N GLU A 6 -12.56 -35.36 1.83
CA GLU A 6 -13.03 -35.87 0.53
C GLU A 6 -12.73 -34.88 -0.59
N GLY A 7 -12.56 -35.38 -1.81
CA GLY A 7 -12.19 -34.56 -2.97
C GLY A 7 -10.84 -33.84 -2.81
N LYS A 8 -10.70 -32.70 -3.48
CA LYS A 8 -9.51 -31.86 -3.39
C LYS A 8 -9.65 -30.75 -2.36
N LYS A 9 -8.61 -30.51 -1.57
CA LYS A 9 -8.51 -29.38 -0.62
C LYS A 9 -7.41 -28.40 -1.06
N SER A 10 -7.60 -27.10 -0.85
CA SER A 10 -6.55 -26.11 -1.12
C SER A 10 -5.54 -26.04 0.04
N ILE A 11 -4.26 -26.04 -0.30
CA ILE A 11 -3.16 -25.61 0.56
C ILE A 11 -2.69 -24.27 0.00
N GLU A 12 -3.01 -23.19 0.71
CA GLU A 12 -2.56 -21.84 0.37
C GLU A 12 -1.58 -21.33 1.42
N VAL A 13 -0.39 -20.94 0.99
CA VAL A 13 0.65 -20.34 1.85
C VAL A 13 0.65 -18.84 1.61
N ALA A 14 0.50 -18.04 2.67
CA ALA A 14 0.74 -16.60 2.60
C ALA A 14 2.24 -16.34 2.61
N VAL A 15 2.73 -15.56 1.65
CA VAL A 15 4.14 -15.18 1.53
C VAL A 15 4.24 -13.68 1.71
N ASP A 16 5.11 -13.23 2.60
CA ASP A 16 5.35 -11.80 2.89
C ASP A 16 6.22 -11.13 1.81
N ASP A 17 5.96 -11.47 0.55
CA ASP A 17 6.68 -10.95 -0.60
C ASP A 17 5.68 -10.51 -1.68
N PRO A 18 5.81 -9.28 -2.23
CA PRO A 18 4.89 -8.78 -3.25
C PRO A 18 5.06 -9.45 -4.62
N THR A 19 6.15 -10.19 -4.86
CA THR A 19 6.43 -10.78 -6.18
C THR A 19 7.06 -12.16 -6.12
N ILE A 20 6.76 -13.00 -7.12
CA ILE A 20 7.32 -14.36 -7.23
C ILE A 20 8.85 -14.39 -7.36
N HIS A 21 9.48 -13.26 -7.70
CA HIS A 21 10.91 -13.19 -7.97
C HIS A 21 11.77 -13.12 -6.69
N THR A 22 11.19 -12.68 -5.58
CA THR A 22 11.92 -12.47 -4.31
C THR A 22 11.51 -13.46 -3.21
N VAL A 23 10.50 -14.31 -3.49
CA VAL A 23 10.03 -15.36 -2.59
C VAL A 23 11.16 -16.27 -2.11
N ASN A 24 11.23 -16.49 -0.80
CA ASN A 24 12.04 -17.55 -0.21
C ASN A 24 11.40 -18.93 -0.51
N TYR A 25 11.77 -19.53 -1.63
CA TYR A 25 11.23 -20.81 -2.08
C TYR A 25 11.54 -21.97 -1.12
N SER A 26 12.69 -21.95 -0.42
CA SER A 26 13.01 -22.99 0.57
C SER A 26 11.97 -23.00 1.68
N TRP A 27 11.62 -21.83 2.21
CA TRP A 27 10.60 -21.70 3.24
C TRP A 27 9.19 -22.02 2.70
N LEU A 28 8.86 -21.56 1.48
CA LEU A 28 7.57 -21.83 0.86
C LEU A 28 7.30 -23.34 0.72
N PHE A 29 8.28 -24.10 0.21
CA PHE A 29 8.11 -25.54 0.04
C PHE A 29 8.11 -26.31 1.37
N ASP A 30 8.80 -25.81 2.41
CA ASP A 30 8.65 -26.29 3.77
C ASP A 30 7.20 -26.13 4.29
N GLN A 31 6.57 -24.97 4.05
CA GLN A 31 5.17 -24.75 4.43
C GLN A 31 4.20 -25.62 3.62
N MET A 32 4.46 -25.82 2.33
CA MET A 32 3.66 -26.72 1.49
C MET A 32 3.72 -28.16 2.00
N ALA A 33 4.91 -28.67 2.32
CA ALA A 33 5.09 -30.00 2.88
C ALA A 33 4.38 -30.15 4.24
N LYS A 34 4.48 -29.12 5.10
CA LYS A 34 3.74 -29.06 6.37
C LYS A 34 2.23 -29.12 6.17
N GLY A 35 1.70 -28.35 5.22
CA GLY A 35 0.28 -28.37 4.87
C GLY A 35 -0.20 -29.74 4.39
N ILE A 36 0.63 -30.46 3.62
CA ILE A 36 0.33 -31.86 3.26
C ILE A 36 0.31 -32.75 4.50
N LYS A 37 1.33 -32.62 5.37
CA LYS A 37 1.48 -33.44 6.59
C LYS A 37 0.27 -33.34 7.52
N GLU A 38 -0.29 -32.14 7.66
CA GLU A 38 -1.49 -31.88 8.48
C GLU A 38 -2.77 -32.49 7.90
N ASN A 39 -2.77 -32.88 6.62
CA ASN A 39 -3.97 -33.37 5.92
C ASN A 39 -3.88 -34.84 5.47
N VAL A 40 -2.72 -35.48 5.60
CA VAL A 40 -2.50 -36.90 5.28
C VAL A 40 -2.66 -37.76 6.54
N LYS A 41 -3.30 -38.93 6.39
CA LYS A 41 -3.52 -39.90 7.50
C LYS A 41 -2.39 -40.91 7.66
N VAL A 42 -1.52 -41.04 6.66
CA VAL A 42 -0.41 -41.99 6.66
C VAL A 42 0.76 -41.37 7.43
N PRO A 43 1.11 -41.89 8.62
CA PRO A 43 2.26 -41.39 9.38
C PRO A 43 3.53 -41.50 8.54
N GLU A 44 4.48 -40.58 8.77
CA GLU A 44 5.81 -40.58 8.15
C GLU A 44 5.84 -40.43 6.62
N PHE A 45 4.71 -40.44 5.91
CA PHE A 45 4.68 -40.32 4.44
C PHE A 45 5.39 -39.06 3.93
N VAL A 46 5.13 -37.91 4.58
CA VAL A 46 5.77 -36.64 4.21
C VAL A 46 7.26 -36.66 4.53
N ASP A 47 7.63 -37.20 5.70
CA ASP A 47 9.01 -37.23 6.17
C ASP A 47 9.84 -38.17 5.27
N GLY A 48 9.34 -39.36 4.96
CA GLY A 48 10.00 -40.32 4.09
C GLY A 48 10.12 -39.90 2.62
N MET A 49 9.30 -38.93 2.18
CA MET A 49 9.42 -38.31 0.85
C MET A 49 10.36 -37.09 0.84
N THR A 50 10.67 -36.53 2.01
CA THR A 50 11.51 -35.34 2.14
C THR A 50 12.98 -35.73 2.17
N GLY A 51 13.81 -35.10 1.34
CA GLY A 51 15.26 -35.29 1.39
C GLY A 51 15.83 -34.59 2.62
N ASP A 52 16.34 -35.37 3.58
CA ASP A 52 16.93 -34.90 4.84
C ASP A 52 18.28 -35.56 5.17
N PHE A 53 18.90 -36.24 4.20
CA PHE A 53 20.24 -36.82 4.34
C PHE A 53 21.29 -35.75 4.65
N GLY A 54 22.37 -36.12 5.34
CA GLY A 54 23.45 -35.19 5.72
C GLY A 54 24.20 -34.53 4.54
N THR A 55 24.02 -35.01 3.31
CA THR A 55 24.56 -34.43 2.08
C THR A 55 23.52 -33.65 1.26
N THR A 56 22.28 -33.58 1.74
CA THR A 56 21.18 -32.92 1.02
C THR A 56 21.43 -31.42 0.95
N THR A 57 21.46 -30.90 -0.28
CA THR A 57 21.51 -29.45 -0.52
C THR A 57 20.12 -28.82 -0.43
N PRO A 58 20.00 -27.50 -0.22
CA PRO A 58 18.70 -26.81 -0.23
C PRO A 58 17.89 -27.07 -1.51
N VAL A 59 18.56 -27.12 -2.67
CA VAL A 59 17.91 -27.42 -3.96
C VAL A 59 17.38 -28.84 -3.99
N GLN A 60 18.14 -29.83 -3.50
CA GLN A 60 17.70 -31.23 -3.45
C GLN A 60 16.50 -31.41 -2.50
N LYS A 61 16.48 -30.71 -1.36
CA LYS A 61 15.33 -30.69 -0.46
C LYS A 61 14.08 -30.14 -1.18
N ILE A 62 14.20 -29.02 -1.89
CA ILE A 62 13.10 -28.45 -2.70
C ILE A 62 12.61 -29.45 -3.75
N VAL A 63 13.50 -30.13 -4.49
CA VAL A 63 13.12 -31.14 -5.49
C VAL A 63 12.32 -32.28 -4.86
N SER A 64 12.70 -32.74 -3.66
CA SER A 64 11.95 -33.78 -2.94
C SER A 64 10.54 -33.32 -2.53
N GLN A 65 10.40 -32.06 -2.10
CA GLN A 65 9.11 -31.47 -1.73
C GLN A 65 8.20 -31.26 -2.93
N ILE A 66 8.76 -30.84 -4.08
CA ILE A 66 8.00 -30.77 -5.34
C ILE A 66 7.54 -32.18 -5.76
N THR A 67 8.37 -33.21 -5.54
CA THR A 67 8.00 -34.61 -5.82
C THR A 67 6.84 -35.06 -4.92
N LEU A 68 6.88 -34.73 -3.62
CA LEU A 68 5.78 -34.92 -2.69
C LEU A 68 4.51 -34.19 -3.14
N MET A 69 4.59 -32.93 -3.54
CA MET A 69 3.44 -32.18 -4.07
C MET A 69 2.88 -32.84 -5.34
N CYS A 70 3.75 -33.33 -6.23
CA CYS A 70 3.37 -34.00 -7.46
C CYS A 70 2.58 -35.29 -7.19
N SER A 71 2.99 -36.10 -6.22
CA SER A 71 2.26 -37.32 -5.83
C SER A 71 0.90 -37.00 -5.20
N MET A 72 0.79 -35.84 -4.56
CA MET A 72 -0.40 -35.40 -3.83
C MET A 72 -1.35 -34.48 -4.64
N LYS A 73 -1.01 -34.13 -5.88
CA LYS A 73 -1.80 -33.22 -6.73
C LYS A 73 -3.21 -33.69 -7.10
N LYS A 74 -3.56 -34.96 -6.84
CA LYS A 74 -4.94 -35.46 -6.96
C LYS A 74 -5.80 -35.13 -5.73
N PHE A 75 -5.18 -34.92 -4.57
CA PHE A 75 -5.83 -34.62 -3.31
C PHE A 75 -5.77 -33.13 -2.94
N PHE A 76 -4.84 -32.37 -3.51
CA PHE A 76 -4.73 -30.94 -3.21
C PHE A 76 -4.71 -30.04 -4.43
N PHE A 77 -5.12 -28.79 -4.21
CA PHE A 77 -4.70 -27.63 -4.98
C PHE A 77 -3.61 -26.91 -4.20
N PHE A 78 -2.53 -26.53 -4.88
CA PHE A 78 -1.41 -25.80 -4.28
C PHE A 78 -1.39 -24.38 -4.82
N GLY A 79 -1.29 -23.41 -3.92
CA GLY A 79 -1.15 -22.01 -4.27
C GLY A 79 -0.41 -21.25 -3.18
N HIS A 80 0.11 -20.08 -3.53
CA HIS A 80 0.57 -19.14 -2.54
C HIS A 80 0.00 -17.75 -2.87
N ARG A 81 -0.20 -16.93 -1.84
CA ARG A 81 -0.61 -15.55 -2.00
C ARG A 81 0.54 -14.66 -1.61
N CYS A 82 0.92 -13.76 -2.51
CA CYS A 82 1.84 -12.68 -2.22
C CYS A 82 1.12 -11.65 -1.32
N GLY A 83 1.80 -11.21 -0.26
CA GLY A 83 1.37 -10.14 0.63
C GLY A 83 2.02 -8.82 0.24
N CYS A 84 1.25 -7.74 0.29
CA CYS A 84 1.76 -6.37 0.20
C CYS A 84 1.26 -5.58 1.40
N GLY A 85 2.09 -4.68 1.94
CA GLY A 85 1.70 -3.86 3.10
C GLY A 85 2.80 -2.90 3.52
N ILE A 86 2.47 -2.03 4.47
CA ILE A 86 3.42 -1.13 5.13
C ILE A 86 3.77 -1.78 6.47
N PRO A 87 4.95 -2.40 6.62
CA PRO A 87 5.29 -3.18 7.81
C PRO A 87 5.54 -2.29 9.04
N ALA A 88 6.01 -1.07 8.82
CA ALA A 88 6.25 -0.07 9.83
C ALA A 88 6.19 1.33 9.23
N VAL A 89 5.97 2.32 10.09
CA VAL A 89 6.05 3.75 9.74
C VAL A 89 7.01 4.43 10.69
N GLU A 90 7.88 5.27 10.15
CA GLU A 90 8.73 6.16 10.95
C GLU A 90 8.10 7.55 10.96
N MET A 91 7.84 8.08 12.15
CA MET A 91 7.23 9.39 12.32
C MET A 91 8.31 10.43 12.64
N LEU A 92 8.70 11.22 11.63
CA LEU A 92 9.73 12.25 11.77
C LEU A 92 9.24 13.49 12.54
N GLY A 93 10.16 14.36 12.94
CA GLY A 93 9.87 15.59 13.70
C GLY A 93 9.71 15.36 15.20
N ASN A 94 9.17 16.35 15.90
CA ASN A 94 8.91 16.30 17.34
C ASN A 94 7.40 16.37 17.68
N GLU A 95 7.03 16.07 18.93
CA GLU A 95 5.62 16.09 19.35
C GLU A 95 4.94 17.47 19.16
N GLU A 96 5.69 18.56 19.32
CA GLU A 96 5.18 19.91 19.11
C GLU A 96 4.78 20.14 17.64
N ASP A 97 5.55 19.59 16.69
CA ASP A 97 5.24 19.65 15.26
C ASP A 97 3.92 18.94 14.97
N TRP A 98 3.70 17.74 15.51
CA TRP A 98 2.45 16.99 15.35
C TRP A 98 1.26 17.70 16.01
N ARG A 99 1.44 18.28 17.20
CA ARG A 99 0.41 19.12 17.84
C ARG A 99 0.09 20.37 17.04
N LYS A 100 1.09 20.97 16.38
CA LYS A 100 0.92 22.13 15.51
C LYS A 100 0.09 21.82 14.27
N LEU A 101 0.13 20.60 13.73
CA LEU A 101 -0.74 20.21 12.62
C LEU A 101 -2.22 20.36 13.01
N THR A 102 -2.62 19.78 14.14
CA THR A 102 -3.99 19.88 14.66
C THR A 102 -4.38 21.33 14.98
N SER A 103 -3.48 22.13 15.58
CA SER A 103 -3.80 23.52 15.90
C SER A 103 -3.93 24.40 14.65
N LYS A 104 -3.07 24.22 13.64
CA LYS A 104 -3.16 24.93 12.36
C LYS A 104 -4.47 24.61 11.62
N LEU A 105 -4.92 23.35 11.65
CA LEU A 105 -6.21 22.99 11.06
C LEU A 105 -7.37 23.77 11.70
N LYS A 106 -7.38 23.88 13.04
CA LYS A 106 -8.42 24.65 13.78
C LYS A 106 -8.41 26.13 13.42
N VAL A 107 -7.22 26.72 13.24
CA VAL A 107 -7.06 28.09 12.76
C VAL A 107 -7.64 28.22 11.35
N LEU A 108 -7.26 27.36 10.41
CA LEU A 108 -7.77 27.38 9.04
C LEU A 108 -9.29 27.23 8.98
N ARG A 109 -9.86 26.28 9.72
CA ARG A 109 -11.32 26.07 9.81
C ARG A 109 -12.05 27.33 10.26
N THR A 110 -11.47 28.05 11.23
CA THR A 110 -12.05 29.29 11.76
C THR A 110 -11.92 30.44 10.76
N GLN A 111 -10.72 30.65 10.22
CA GLN A 111 -10.40 31.78 9.34
C GLN A 111 -11.09 31.67 7.98
N LEU A 112 -11.26 30.46 7.45
CA LEU A 112 -11.86 30.23 6.13
C LEU A 112 -13.39 30.09 6.19
N LYS A 113 -14.00 30.12 7.37
CA LYS A 113 -15.46 30.06 7.56
C LYS A 113 -16.23 31.10 6.72
N PRO A 114 -15.78 32.37 6.58
CA PRO A 114 -16.51 33.36 5.79
C PRO A 114 -16.63 33.01 4.30
N ILE A 115 -15.69 32.24 3.77
CA ILE A 115 -15.64 31.83 2.35
C ILE A 115 -15.95 30.34 2.17
N GLN A 116 -16.52 29.67 3.18
CA GLN A 116 -16.70 28.22 3.17
C GLN A 116 -17.48 27.70 1.94
N ASN A 117 -18.42 28.50 1.44
CA ASN A 117 -19.19 28.16 0.24
C ASN A 117 -18.36 28.22 -1.05
N ASP A 118 -17.33 29.07 -1.08
CA ASP A 118 -16.41 29.25 -2.22
C ASP A 118 -15.29 28.21 -2.22
N LEU A 119 -15.02 27.56 -1.08
CA LEU A 119 -13.99 26.51 -0.99
C LEU A 119 -14.43 25.19 -1.63
N HIS A 120 -15.73 25.02 -1.88
CA HIS A 120 -16.31 23.79 -2.45
C HIS A 120 -15.91 22.50 -1.71
N LEU A 121 -15.68 22.58 -0.39
CA LEU A 121 -15.33 21.42 0.43
C LEU A 121 -16.54 20.51 0.63
N ARG A 122 -16.30 19.20 0.61
CA ARG A 122 -17.33 18.21 0.93
C ARG A 122 -17.81 18.34 2.38
N ALA A 123 -19.06 17.95 2.63
CA ALA A 123 -19.61 17.94 3.98
C ALA A 123 -18.76 17.04 4.90
N GLY A 124 -18.37 17.57 6.06
CA GLY A 124 -17.54 16.84 7.04
C GLY A 124 -16.04 16.82 6.72
N TRP A 125 -15.55 17.47 5.66
CA TRP A 125 -14.12 17.51 5.30
C TRP A 125 -13.22 17.87 6.47
N TRP A 126 -13.57 18.93 7.21
CA TRP A 126 -12.81 19.39 8.37
C TRP A 126 -12.70 18.34 9.47
N ASP A 127 -13.76 17.56 9.69
CA ASP A 127 -13.81 16.55 10.75
C ASP A 127 -13.03 15.29 10.34
N ILE A 128 -13.06 14.93 9.05
CA ILE A 128 -12.23 13.86 8.47
C ILE A 128 -10.75 14.19 8.64
N VAL A 129 -10.33 15.38 8.21
CA VAL A 129 -8.93 15.82 8.31
C VAL A 129 -8.50 15.91 9.77
N GLN A 130 -9.35 16.43 10.66
CA GLN A 130 -9.07 16.50 12.09
C GLN A 130 -8.83 15.11 12.68
N LYS A 131 -9.70 14.13 12.37
CA LYS A 131 -9.55 12.74 12.84
C LYS A 131 -8.23 12.11 12.37
N VAL A 132 -7.85 12.34 11.12
CA VAL A 132 -6.57 11.82 10.58
C VAL A 132 -5.38 12.44 11.31
N LEU A 133 -5.36 13.76 11.50
CA LEU A 133 -4.27 14.43 12.24
C LEU A 133 -4.19 13.98 13.70
N ASP A 134 -5.33 13.76 14.36
CA ASP A 134 -5.37 13.28 15.74
C ASP A 134 -4.82 11.85 15.84
N ASN A 135 -5.21 10.95 14.92
CA ASN A 135 -4.67 9.59 14.87
C ASN A 135 -3.15 9.57 14.59
N LEU A 136 -2.65 10.49 13.75
CA LEU A 136 -1.20 10.63 13.52
C LEU A 136 -0.47 11.12 14.78
N LEU A 137 -1.05 12.07 15.53
CA LEU A 137 -0.50 12.52 16.81
C LEU A 137 -0.50 11.41 17.86
N GLU A 138 -1.60 10.66 18.00
CA GLU A 138 -1.66 9.51 18.91
C GLU A 138 -0.63 8.44 18.56
N THR A 139 -0.44 8.19 17.25
CA THR A 139 0.60 7.29 16.75
C THR A 139 1.99 7.76 17.16
N TYR A 140 2.31 9.05 16.98
CA TYR A 140 3.59 9.63 17.41
C TYR A 140 3.80 9.48 18.92
N GLN A 141 2.74 9.61 19.73
CA GLN A 141 2.76 9.45 21.19
C GLN A 141 2.86 7.98 21.65
N GLY A 142 3.13 7.04 20.74
CA GLY A 142 3.25 5.62 21.05
C GLY A 142 1.92 4.92 21.33
N LYS A 143 0.80 5.50 20.87
CA LYS A 143 -0.55 4.94 21.02
C LYS A 143 -1.24 4.74 19.65
N PRO A 144 -0.65 3.98 18.72
CA PRO A 144 -1.24 3.78 17.40
C PRO A 144 -2.55 2.96 17.48
N ASP A 145 -3.60 3.44 16.82
CA ASP A 145 -4.77 2.62 16.52
C ASP A 145 -4.45 1.66 15.36
N GLN A 146 -4.17 0.40 15.68
CA GLN A 146 -3.85 -0.64 14.69
C GLN A 146 -5.01 -0.91 13.71
N LYS A 147 -6.27 -0.75 14.16
CA LYS A 147 -7.43 -0.93 13.29
C LYS A 147 -7.53 0.20 12.28
N TRP A 148 -7.19 1.42 12.70
CA TRP A 148 -7.11 2.56 11.78
C TRP A 148 -5.94 2.41 10.79
N TRP A 149 -4.74 2.05 11.27
CA TRP A 149 -3.56 1.83 10.42
C TRP A 149 -3.72 0.65 9.45
N SER A 150 -4.46 -0.40 9.81
CA SER A 150 -4.75 -1.49 8.87
C SER A 150 -5.73 -1.10 7.76
N HIS A 151 -6.34 0.08 7.82
CA HIS A 151 -7.31 0.57 6.83
C HIS A 151 -6.81 1.84 6.10
N ILE A 152 -5.51 1.90 5.77
CA ILE A 152 -4.93 2.97 4.93
C ILE A 152 -5.63 3.01 3.58
N MET A 153 -5.61 1.87 2.87
CA MET A 153 -6.20 1.68 1.57
C MET A 153 -6.61 0.21 1.42
N ASP A 154 -7.82 -0.04 0.93
CA ASP A 154 -8.38 -1.36 0.68
C ASP A 154 -9.10 -1.37 -0.68
N TYR A 155 -9.02 -2.51 -1.38
CA TYR A 155 -9.71 -2.78 -2.64
C TYR A 155 -10.82 -3.78 -2.36
N GLN A 156 -12.07 -3.36 -2.54
CA GLN A 156 -13.21 -4.27 -2.42
C GLN A 156 -13.81 -4.57 -3.78
N GLU A 157 -14.00 -5.86 -4.04
CA GLU A 157 -14.83 -6.38 -5.13
C GLU A 157 -16.26 -6.56 -4.62
N GLU A 158 -17.23 -5.94 -5.29
CA GLU A 158 -18.65 -6.17 -5.02
C GLU A 158 -19.20 -7.21 -6.02
N TYR A 159 -19.62 -8.38 -5.53
CA TYR A 159 -20.31 -9.38 -6.33
C TYR A 159 -21.76 -8.94 -6.57
N ALA A 160 -22.19 -8.85 -7.84
CA ALA A 160 -23.55 -8.48 -8.24
C ALA A 160 -24.28 -9.63 -8.95
N SER A 161 -25.62 -9.61 -8.95
CA SER A 161 -26.49 -10.50 -9.74
C SER A 161 -27.38 -9.66 -10.67
N GLY A 162 -27.40 -9.96 -11.97
CA GLY A 162 -28.20 -9.25 -13.00
C GLY A 162 -27.43 -8.99 -14.31
N MET A 163 -28.13 -8.48 -15.34
CA MET A 163 -27.59 -8.25 -16.71
C MET A 163 -26.56 -7.12 -16.83
N PHE A 164 -26.26 -6.43 -15.74
CA PHE A 164 -25.13 -5.51 -15.66
C PHE A 164 -24.15 -6.08 -14.63
N PRO A 165 -23.06 -6.75 -15.06
CA PRO A 165 -21.97 -7.02 -14.15
C PRO A 165 -21.41 -5.65 -13.79
N THR A 166 -21.76 -5.13 -12.61
CA THR A 166 -21.19 -3.86 -12.19
C THR A 166 -19.71 -4.06 -11.88
N GLY A 167 -19.29 -5.20 -11.29
CA GLY A 167 -17.87 -5.56 -11.13
C GLY A 167 -17.00 -4.38 -10.69
N LYS A 168 -17.53 -3.54 -9.79
CA LYS A 168 -16.95 -2.23 -9.49
C LYS A 168 -15.97 -2.41 -8.36
N ASN A 169 -14.69 -2.43 -8.73
CA ASN A 169 -13.60 -2.31 -7.77
C ASN A 169 -13.62 -0.88 -7.25
N TYR A 170 -13.79 -0.70 -5.95
CA TYR A 170 -13.67 0.63 -5.35
C TYR A 170 -12.54 0.64 -4.33
N ILE A 171 -11.78 1.74 -4.34
CA ILE A 171 -10.74 2.03 -3.37
C ILE A 171 -11.40 2.72 -2.17
N ARG A 172 -11.14 2.22 -0.96
CA ARG A 172 -11.55 2.84 0.31
C ARG A 172 -10.36 2.88 1.26
N GLY A 173 -10.50 3.58 2.38
CA GLY A 173 -9.47 3.70 3.40
C GLY A 173 -9.21 5.16 3.75
N TRP A 174 -8.66 5.40 4.93
CA TRP A 174 -8.59 6.76 5.47
C TRP A 174 -7.75 7.70 4.61
N ILE A 175 -6.81 7.20 3.79
CA ILE A 175 -6.02 8.05 2.88
C ILE A 175 -6.90 8.65 1.77
N THR A 176 -7.87 7.88 1.25
CA THR A 176 -8.83 8.39 0.25
C THR A 176 -9.75 9.43 0.86
N GLU A 177 -10.21 9.19 2.09
CA GLU A 177 -11.06 10.14 2.81
C GLU A 177 -10.31 11.45 3.10
N PHE A 178 -9.02 11.34 3.47
CA PHE A 178 -8.15 12.48 3.76
C PHE A 178 -7.89 13.34 2.53
N LEU A 179 -7.47 12.73 1.42
CA LEU A 179 -7.09 13.44 0.21
C LEU A 179 -8.29 14.05 -0.50
N GLU A 180 -9.42 13.33 -0.54
CA GLU A 180 -10.55 13.70 -1.38
C GLU A 180 -11.77 14.22 -0.60
N GLY A 181 -11.71 14.14 0.74
CA GLY A 181 -12.78 14.62 1.61
C GLY A 181 -14.03 13.75 1.61
N ALA A 182 -13.96 12.50 1.18
CA ALA A 182 -15.13 11.64 1.01
C ALA A 182 -14.92 10.24 1.58
N SER A 183 -15.84 9.80 2.43
CA SER A 183 -15.86 8.41 2.94
C SER A 183 -16.36 7.39 1.92
N ARG A 184 -17.04 7.86 0.87
CA ARG A 184 -17.52 7.04 -0.25
C ARG A 184 -17.40 7.80 -1.54
N HIS A 185 -16.58 7.29 -2.43
CA HIS A 185 -16.55 7.74 -3.80
C HIS A 185 -17.67 7.06 -4.60
N SER A 186 -18.15 7.74 -5.64
CA SER A 186 -19.00 7.09 -6.65
C SER A 186 -18.27 5.87 -7.20
N SER A 187 -19.02 4.91 -7.70
CA SER A 187 -18.58 3.55 -7.98
C SER A 187 -17.53 3.37 -9.10
N LEU A 188 -16.80 4.42 -9.48
CA LEU A 188 -15.82 4.46 -10.57
C LEU A 188 -14.51 5.17 -10.16
N PHE A 189 -14.22 5.33 -8.86
CA PHE A 189 -13.00 6.01 -8.41
C PHE A 189 -11.78 5.13 -8.67
N GLU A 190 -11.03 5.50 -9.69
CA GLU A 190 -9.82 4.82 -10.14
C GLU A 190 -8.57 5.54 -9.60
N HIS A 191 -7.41 4.88 -9.67
CA HIS A 191 -6.11 5.44 -9.28
C HIS A 191 -5.80 6.79 -9.94
N LYS A 192 -6.30 7.04 -11.17
CA LYS A 192 -6.10 8.29 -11.91
C LYS A 192 -6.93 9.47 -11.39
N ASP A 193 -7.95 9.19 -10.57
CA ASP A 193 -8.86 10.19 -10.03
C ASP A 193 -8.35 10.79 -8.71
N PHE A 194 -7.23 10.28 -8.18
CA PHE A 194 -6.57 10.86 -7.01
C PHE A 194 -6.05 12.27 -7.31
N SER A 195 -6.30 13.16 -6.35
CA SER A 195 -5.66 14.45 -6.27
C SER A 195 -4.14 14.27 -6.24
N THR A 196 -3.43 14.94 -7.14
CA THR A 196 -2.00 14.74 -7.39
C THR A 196 -1.08 15.18 -6.25
N GLY A 197 -1.62 15.88 -5.24
CA GLY A 197 -0.82 16.53 -4.18
C GLY A 197 0.05 17.68 -4.70
N LEU A 198 -0.09 18.07 -5.97
CA LEU A 198 0.62 19.17 -6.60
C LEU A 198 -0.32 20.38 -6.76
N VAL A 199 0.22 21.56 -6.50
CA VAL A 199 -0.43 22.84 -6.78
C VAL A 199 0.37 23.59 -7.83
N THR A 200 -0.33 24.33 -8.69
CA THR A 200 0.30 25.17 -9.71
C THR A 200 -0.23 26.60 -9.63
N VAL A 201 0.67 27.58 -9.77
CA VAL A 201 0.34 29.00 -9.75
C VAL A 201 0.90 29.64 -11.02
N PRO A 202 0.06 30.22 -11.90
CA PRO A 202 0.56 30.95 -13.06
C PRO A 202 1.28 32.22 -12.63
N LEU A 203 2.38 32.53 -13.31
CA LEU A 203 3.20 33.71 -13.12
C LEU A 203 3.40 34.48 -14.42
N ASN A 204 3.52 35.79 -14.29
CA ASN A 204 4.00 36.67 -15.36
C ASN A 204 5.41 37.15 -15.00
N LEU A 205 6.40 36.79 -15.82
CA LEU A 205 7.79 37.19 -15.69
C LEU A 205 8.04 38.45 -16.50
N LYS A 206 8.83 39.38 -15.94
CA LYS A 206 9.24 40.62 -16.61
C LYS A 206 10.71 40.90 -16.33
N HIS A 207 11.48 41.13 -17.39
CA HIS A 207 12.87 41.52 -17.31
C HIS A 207 13.04 43.04 -17.54
N PRO A 208 14.01 43.70 -16.89
CA PRO A 208 14.30 45.12 -17.15
C PRO A 208 14.66 45.46 -18.61
N SER A 209 15.13 44.49 -19.40
CA SER A 209 15.37 44.69 -20.84
C SER A 209 14.10 44.82 -21.70
N GLY A 210 12.92 44.61 -21.10
CA GLY A 210 11.63 44.60 -21.78
C GLY A 210 11.10 43.20 -22.14
N ALA A 211 11.89 42.14 -21.96
CA ALA A 211 11.42 40.76 -22.16
C ALA A 211 10.32 40.40 -21.14
N GLN A 212 9.28 39.70 -21.59
CA GLN A 212 8.17 39.23 -20.75
C GLN A 212 7.78 37.83 -21.19
N ASP A 213 7.32 37.02 -20.23
CA ASP A 213 6.84 35.66 -20.51
C ASP A 213 5.90 35.17 -19.41
N THR A 214 5.19 34.08 -19.67
CA THR A 214 4.37 33.35 -18.70
C THR A 214 5.11 32.12 -18.20
N ALA A 215 4.99 31.86 -16.89
CA ALA A 215 5.57 30.68 -16.25
C ALA A 215 4.54 30.06 -15.29
N ALA A 216 4.85 28.88 -14.76
CA ALA A 216 4.08 28.29 -13.68
C ALA A 216 5.00 27.90 -12.52
N LEU A 217 4.66 28.30 -11.29
CA LEU A 217 5.22 27.69 -10.10
C LEU A 217 4.45 26.41 -9.82
N ALA A 218 5.12 25.27 -9.87
CA ALA A 218 4.59 24.00 -9.41
C ALA A 218 5.22 23.65 -8.05
N ALA A 219 4.43 23.17 -7.10
CA ALA A 219 4.92 22.72 -5.80
C ALA A 219 4.06 21.59 -5.22
N GLY A 220 4.64 20.76 -4.36
CA GLY A 220 3.92 19.69 -3.66
C GLY A 220 4.79 18.46 -3.41
N MET A 221 4.18 17.29 -3.34
CA MET A 221 4.90 16.01 -3.26
C MET A 221 5.37 15.60 -4.66
N LEU A 222 6.65 15.86 -4.97
CA LEU A 222 7.20 15.60 -6.31
C LEU A 222 7.64 14.14 -6.50
N GLY A 223 7.76 13.38 -5.41
CA GLY A 223 8.17 11.99 -5.47
C GLY A 223 8.54 11.46 -4.09
N PHE A 224 9.52 10.57 -4.06
CA PHE A 224 10.03 9.95 -2.84
C PHE A 224 11.51 9.62 -2.98
N THR A 225 12.20 9.57 -1.84
CA THR A 225 13.56 9.06 -1.73
C THR A 225 13.49 7.61 -1.27
N VAL A 226 14.33 6.75 -1.87
CA VAL A 226 14.50 5.36 -1.45
C VAL A 226 15.83 5.23 -0.73
N HIS A 227 15.80 4.80 0.53
CA HIS A 227 16.99 4.51 1.30
C HIS A 227 17.21 3.00 1.35
N ARG A 228 18.43 2.58 1.08
CA ARG A 228 18.88 1.19 1.17
C ARG A 228 20.11 1.15 2.05
N THR A 229 20.15 0.20 2.97
CA THR A 229 21.30 -0.07 3.84
C THR A 229 22.05 -1.28 3.29
N ASP A 230 23.38 -1.22 3.22
CA ASP A 230 24.18 -2.36 2.74
C ASP A 230 24.14 -3.57 3.71
N THR A 231 23.64 -3.36 4.93
CA THR A 231 23.64 -4.33 6.03
C THR A 231 22.29 -4.98 6.30
N SER A 232 21.20 -4.49 5.71
CA SER A 232 19.87 -5.12 5.83
C SER A 232 19.12 -5.08 4.50
N ASN A 233 18.26 -6.06 4.26
CA ASN A 233 17.34 -6.05 3.11
C ASN A 233 16.18 -5.06 3.30
N GLU A 234 16.23 -4.20 4.32
CA GLU A 234 15.17 -3.25 4.61
C GLU A 234 15.29 -2.06 3.66
N VAL A 235 14.18 -1.75 3.00
CA VAL A 235 14.06 -0.59 2.12
C VAL A 235 13.09 0.37 2.79
N THR A 236 13.55 1.59 3.07
CA THR A 236 12.67 2.66 3.56
C THR A 236 12.40 3.66 2.44
N VAL A 237 11.18 4.19 2.43
CA VAL A 237 10.73 5.16 1.44
C VAL A 237 10.24 6.39 2.18
N GLN A 238 10.75 7.56 1.79
CA GLN A 238 10.39 8.84 2.39
C GLN A 238 9.78 9.77 1.33
N PRO A 239 8.62 10.40 1.57
CA PRO A 239 8.05 11.36 0.62
C PRO A 239 8.97 12.58 0.45
N PHE A 240 9.09 13.06 -0.78
CA PHE A 240 9.90 14.21 -1.14
C PHE A 240 9.02 15.37 -1.59
N GLN A 241 9.14 16.49 -0.89
CA GLN A 241 8.46 17.75 -1.22
C GLN A 241 9.42 18.66 -1.97
N GLY A 242 8.93 19.35 -3.00
CA GLY A 242 9.72 20.31 -3.74
C GLY A 242 8.87 21.27 -4.55
N TRP A 243 9.56 22.11 -5.32
CA TRP A 243 8.95 23.09 -6.20
C TRP A 243 9.79 23.29 -7.47
N ALA A 244 9.17 23.78 -8.52
CA ALA A 244 9.81 24.11 -9.79
C ALA A 244 9.18 25.36 -10.41
N LEU A 245 10.00 26.17 -11.08
CA LEU A 245 9.54 27.18 -12.02
C LEU A 245 9.52 26.55 -13.41
N MET A 246 8.32 26.38 -13.97
CA MET A 246 8.13 25.81 -15.30
C MET A 246 8.04 26.93 -16.33
N LEU A 247 8.94 26.89 -17.30
CA LEU A 247 8.99 27.79 -18.45
C LEU A 247 8.56 27.03 -19.70
N ALA A 248 7.99 27.73 -20.68
CA ALA A 248 7.81 27.17 -22.01
C ALA A 248 9.19 26.94 -22.65
N ASN A 249 9.32 25.95 -23.54
CA ASN A 249 10.60 25.60 -24.18
C ASN A 249 11.18 26.74 -25.04
N ASP A 250 10.35 27.69 -25.46
CA ASP A 250 10.70 28.88 -26.22
C ASP A 250 10.80 30.15 -25.36
N SER A 251 10.81 30.01 -24.04
CA SER A 251 10.91 31.14 -23.12
C SER A 251 12.19 31.95 -23.36
N PRO A 252 12.12 33.29 -23.40
CA PRO A 252 13.30 34.15 -23.46
C PRO A 252 14.12 34.14 -22.15
N PHE A 253 13.70 33.39 -21.14
CA PHE A 253 14.35 33.24 -19.84
C PHE A 253 15.11 31.91 -19.68
N LEU A 254 15.15 31.05 -20.71
CA LEU A 254 15.96 29.82 -20.75
C LEU A 254 17.43 30.08 -21.12
#